data_AF-A0A0T6B2S7-F1
#
_entry.id   AF-A0A0T6B2S7-F1
#
_cell.length_a   1.000
_cell.length_b   1.000
_cell.length_c   1.000
_cell.angle_alpha   90.00
_cell.angle_beta   90.00
_cell.angle_gamma   90.00
#
_symmetry.space_group_name_H-M   'P 1'
#
loop_
_entity.id
_entity.type
_entity.pdbx_description
1 polymer ?
#
loop_
_entity_poly.entity_id
_entity_poly.type
_entity_poly.pdbx_seq_one_letter_code
_entity_poly.pdbx_strand_id
1 'polypeptide(L)'
;EETFVEQWWDNLTEECRLMRMDDTQSKIRIAAEVGMFFGAFSYLAAAVREARFLGIRMFYENLMTAPSRVMFLISCILGLTLPPLRLSCNNEIEDIIAVIIMLTTAPYFLFFCRGFKTVGPFVVMIYRMVMGDLLRFASIYLVFVMGFSQAYYIIFLSFDNPLTPEDVDDSATNPMATPMESIMAMFLMSLTNFGDYYSAFSKTKHEYVAKVQISLTTIQKEILVSFQFLVSFRRIYGNCGDPFSKHVDRHDG
;
A
#
# COMPACT_ATOMS: atom_id res chain seq x y z
N GLU A 1 22.59 -12.54 36.72
CA GLU A 1 22.10 -11.67 35.63
C GLU A 1 22.66 -12.11 34.28
N GLU A 2 23.95 -12.41 34.17
CA GLU A 2 24.57 -12.93 32.93
C GLU A 2 23.93 -14.24 32.42
N THR A 3 23.53 -15.15 33.31
CA THR A 3 22.90 -16.44 32.95
C THR A 3 21.52 -16.31 32.31
N PHE A 4 20.72 -15.31 32.69
CA PHE A 4 19.40 -15.09 32.08
C PHE A 4 19.54 -14.50 30.67
N VAL A 5 20.52 -13.62 30.48
CA VAL A 5 20.79 -12.98 29.19
C VAL A 5 21.33 -14.01 28.19
N GLU A 6 22.32 -14.82 28.57
CA GLU A 6 22.85 -15.90 27.73
C GLU A 6 21.75 -16.92 27.37
N GLN A 7 20.96 -17.36 28.34
CA GLN A 7 19.90 -18.33 28.13
C GLN A 7 18.74 -17.78 27.28
N TRP A 8 18.48 -16.47 27.37
CA TRP A 8 17.55 -15.77 26.48
C TRP A 8 18.09 -15.64 25.05
N TRP A 9 19.39 -15.33 24.89
CA TRP A 9 20.04 -15.26 23.58
C TRP A 9 20.10 -16.62 22.89
N ASP A 10 20.41 -17.70 23.60
CA ASP A 10 20.46 -19.05 23.03
C ASP A 10 19.06 -19.49 22.57
N ASN A 11 18.02 -19.24 23.36
CA ASN A 11 16.64 -19.54 23.00
C ASN A 11 16.16 -18.72 21.79
N LEU A 12 16.54 -17.44 21.71
CA LEU A 12 16.26 -16.60 20.54
C LEU A 12 17.00 -17.10 19.28
N THR A 13 18.22 -17.62 19.44
CA THR A 13 19.03 -18.09 18.31
C THR A 13 18.54 -19.44 17.78
N GLU A 14 17.92 -20.27 18.63
CA GLU A 14 17.26 -21.52 18.24
C GLU A 14 15.89 -21.32 17.58
N GLU A 15 15.03 -20.43 18.12
CA GLU A 15 13.69 -20.19 17.57
C GLU A 15 13.69 -19.25 16.35
N CYS A 16 14.62 -18.28 16.29
CA CYS A 16 14.73 -17.30 15.21
C CYS A 16 15.93 -17.56 14.29
N ARG A 17 15.69 -18.28 13.19
CA ARG A 17 16.68 -18.59 12.14
C ARG A 17 17.43 -17.37 11.57
N LEU A 18 16.87 -16.16 11.62
CA LEU A 18 17.47 -14.94 11.05
C LEU A 18 18.57 -14.30 11.93
N MET A 19 18.77 -14.75 13.18
CA MET A 19 19.74 -14.17 14.12
C MET A 19 21.07 -14.93 14.21
N ARG A 20 21.31 -15.93 13.34
CA ARG A 20 22.56 -16.69 13.34
C ARG A 20 23.72 -15.87 12.77
N MET A 21 24.68 -15.56 13.64
CA MET A 21 25.81 -14.64 13.40
C MET A 21 27.06 -15.29 12.74
N ASP A 22 26.89 -16.42 12.06
CA ASP A 22 28.04 -17.15 11.50
C ASP A 22 28.61 -16.50 10.24
N ASP A 23 27.77 -15.83 9.45
CA ASP A 23 28.18 -15.29 8.15
C ASP A 23 28.41 -13.77 8.18
N THR A 24 29.32 -13.30 7.31
CA THR A 24 29.64 -11.87 7.18
C THR A 24 28.43 -11.06 6.71
N GLN A 25 27.55 -11.66 5.91
CA GLN A 25 26.31 -11.00 5.48
C GLN A 25 25.35 -10.75 6.65
N SER A 26 25.27 -11.67 7.63
CA SER A 26 24.44 -11.52 8.82
C SER A 26 24.90 -10.34 9.68
N LYS A 27 26.21 -10.15 9.83
CA LYS A 27 26.79 -9.03 10.59
C LYS A 27 26.46 -7.68 9.96
N ILE A 28 26.61 -7.56 8.64
CA ILE A 28 26.28 -6.32 7.91
C ILE A 28 24.78 -6.04 8.00
N ARG A 29 23.93 -7.06 7.88
CA ARG A 29 22.48 -6.93 7.98
C ARG A 29 22.06 -6.36 9.34
N ILE A 30 22.60 -6.90 10.43
CA ILE A 30 22.25 -6.46 11.79
C ILE A 30 22.82 -5.05 12.07
N ALA A 31 24.02 -4.74 11.58
CA ALA A 31 24.53 -3.37 11.65
C ALA A 31 23.63 -2.37 10.91
N ALA A 32 23.15 -2.73 9.72
CA ALA A 32 22.20 -1.91 8.96
C ALA A 32 20.85 -1.75 9.67
N GLU A 33 20.36 -2.80 10.33
CA GLU A 33 19.12 -2.78 11.10
C GLU A 33 19.20 -1.84 12.31
N VAL A 34 20.29 -1.93 13.09
CA VAL A 34 20.54 -1.00 14.20
C VAL A 34 20.63 0.44 13.69
N GLY A 35 21.31 0.64 12.53
CA GLY A 35 21.38 1.93 11.87
C GLY A 35 20.00 2.47 11.45
N MET A 36 19.14 1.64 10.88
CA MET A 36 17.77 2.02 10.50
C MET A 36 16.92 2.36 11.72
N PHE A 37 17.02 1.60 12.81
CA PHE A 37 16.32 1.89 14.06
C PHE A 37 16.73 3.24 14.65
N PHE A 38 18.04 3.49 14.76
CA PHE A 38 18.56 4.76 15.23
C PHE A 38 18.17 5.92 14.32
N GLY A 39 18.23 5.72 13.00
CA GLY A 39 17.79 6.69 12.00
C GLY A 39 16.32 7.07 12.17
N ALA A 40 15.44 6.08 12.25
CA ALA A 40 14.01 6.27 12.47
C ALA A 40 13.72 6.99 13.80
N PHE A 41 14.38 6.58 14.88
CA PHE A 41 14.23 7.21 16.19
C PHE A 41 14.69 8.68 16.17
N SER A 42 15.84 8.96 15.56
CA SER A 42 16.38 10.34 15.48
C SER A 42 15.46 11.27 14.67
N TYR A 43 14.88 10.77 13.58
CA TYR A 43 13.93 11.53 12.76
C TYR A 43 12.63 11.80 13.53
N LEU A 44 12.10 10.79 14.24
CA LEU A 44 10.90 10.95 15.06
C LEU A 44 11.14 11.93 16.21
N ALA A 45 12.28 11.85 16.88
CA ALA A 45 12.67 12.80 17.92
C ALA A 45 12.80 14.24 17.38
N ALA A 46 13.31 14.43 16.16
CA ALA A 46 13.33 15.74 15.50
C ALA A 46 11.90 16.25 15.22
N ALA A 47 11.01 15.39 14.73
CA ALA A 47 9.61 15.73 14.48
C ALA A 47 8.84 16.10 15.77
N VAL A 48 9.07 15.36 16.86
CA VAL A 48 8.49 15.68 18.17
C VAL A 48 8.99 17.02 18.69
N ARG A 49 10.29 17.33 18.55
CA ARG A 49 10.84 18.63 18.94
C ARG A 49 10.20 19.77 18.14
N GLU A 50 10.02 19.59 16.84
CA GLU A 50 9.33 20.56 15.99
C GLU A 50 7.87 20.75 16.41
N ALA A 51 7.14 19.67 16.68
CA ALA A 51 5.75 19.72 17.13
C ALA A 51 5.59 20.44 18.49
N ARG A 52 6.56 20.26 19.40
CA ARG A 52 6.60 20.97 20.69
C ARG A 52 6.88 22.46 20.53
N PHE A 53 7.70 22.85 19.55
CA PHE A 53 8.05 24.25 19.32
C PHE A 53 6.96 25.03 18.57
N LEU A 54 6.36 24.46 17.52
CA LEU A 54 5.31 25.12 16.72
C LEU A 54 3.92 25.03 17.38
N GLY A 55 3.69 24.03 18.23
CA GLY A 55 2.37 23.67 18.73
C GLY A 55 1.65 22.66 17.82
N ILE A 56 0.99 21.68 18.45
CA ILE A 56 0.49 20.45 17.78
C ILE A 56 -0.53 20.73 16.68
N ARG A 57 -1.41 21.73 16.85
CA ARG A 57 -2.43 22.09 15.84
C ARG A 57 -1.78 22.62 14.56
N MET A 58 -0.87 23.58 14.70
CA MET A 58 -0.17 24.19 13.57
C MET A 58 0.78 23.19 12.90
N PHE A 59 1.39 22.31 13.68
CA PHE A 59 2.19 21.20 13.16
C PHE A 59 1.36 20.24 12.29
N TYR A 60 0.15 19.88 12.73
CA TYR A 60 -0.74 19.01 11.97
C TYR A 60 -1.21 19.66 10.66
N GLU A 61 -1.61 20.93 10.71
CA GLU A 61 -1.97 21.69 9.51
C GLU A 61 -0.79 21.76 8.52
N ASN A 62 0.42 22.04 9.01
CA ASN A 62 1.63 22.05 8.18
C ASN A 62 1.91 20.66 7.57
N LEU A 63 1.75 19.58 8.34
CA LEU A 63 1.89 18.21 7.84
C LEU A 63 0.89 17.88 6.72
N MET A 64 -0.37 18.31 6.86
CA MET A 64 -1.39 18.09 5.83
C MET A 64 -1.07 18.82 4.51
N THR A 65 -0.34 19.92 4.55
CA THR A 65 0.13 20.58 3.32
C THR A 65 1.24 19.80 2.60
N ALA A 66 1.94 18.90 3.30
CA ALA A 66 3.04 18.10 2.77
C ALA A 66 2.82 16.58 2.99
N PRO A 67 1.94 15.93 2.21
CA PRO A 67 1.59 14.52 2.42
C PRO A 67 2.78 13.56 2.33
N SER A 68 3.82 13.88 1.54
CA SER A 68 5.05 13.08 1.46
C SER A 68 5.77 12.97 2.81
N ARG A 69 5.75 14.05 3.61
CA ARG A 69 6.33 14.08 4.95
C ARG A 69 5.54 13.21 5.92
N VAL A 70 4.21 13.20 5.79
CA VAL A 70 3.31 12.37 6.59
C VAL A 70 3.56 10.89 6.31
N MET A 71 3.64 10.51 5.03
CA MET A 71 3.94 9.13 4.62
C MET A 71 5.26 8.65 5.23
N PHE A 72 6.33 9.45 5.16
CA PHE A 72 7.61 9.08 5.74
C PHE A 72 7.60 9.00 7.28
N LEU A 73 6.87 9.90 7.96
CA LEU A 73 6.69 9.80 9.42
C LEU A 73 6.01 8.50 9.83
N ILE A 74 4.99 8.07 9.08
CA ILE A 74 4.32 6.78 9.30
C ILE A 74 5.31 5.63 9.06
N SER A 75 6.11 5.67 7.99
CA SER A 75 7.18 4.69 7.75
C SER A 75 8.16 4.61 8.91
N CYS A 76 8.57 5.73 9.50
CA CYS A 76 9.49 5.74 10.65
C CYS A 76 8.85 5.12 11.89
N ILE A 77 7.55 5.37 12.14
CA ILE A 77 6.83 4.75 13.26
C ILE A 77 6.76 3.23 13.09
N LEU A 78 6.40 2.75 11.90
CA LEU A 78 6.39 1.31 11.57
C LEU A 78 7.79 0.70 11.58
N GLY A 79 8.82 1.48 11.20
CA GLY A 79 10.21 1.04 11.26
C GLY A 79 10.69 0.76 12.68
N LEU A 80 10.18 1.49 13.68
CA LEU A 80 10.47 1.20 15.09
C LEU A 80 9.85 -0.11 15.57
N THR A 81 8.79 -0.60 14.91
CA THR A 81 8.15 -1.87 15.26
C THR A 81 8.85 -3.08 14.64
N LEU A 82 9.76 -2.92 13.68
CA LEU A 82 10.48 -4.05 13.06
C LEU A 82 11.42 -4.80 14.03
N PRO A 83 12.30 -4.13 14.80
CA PRO A 83 13.17 -4.84 15.75
C PRO A 83 12.43 -5.64 16.83
N PRO A 84 11.39 -5.13 17.52
CA PRO A 84 10.66 -5.92 18.50
C PRO A 84 9.89 -7.09 17.89
N LEU A 85 9.46 -6.96 16.63
CA LEU A 85 8.77 -8.04 15.91
C LEU A 85 9.74 -9.18 15.54
N ARG A 86 10.98 -8.84 15.19
CA ARG A 86 12.07 -9.81 15.01
C ARG A 86 12.44 -10.53 16.29
N LEU A 87 12.47 -9.83 17.42
CA LEU A 87 12.68 -10.47 18.74
C LEU A 87 11.53 -11.43 19.10
N SER A 88 10.36 -11.28 18.49
CA SER A 88 9.18 -12.12 18.71
C SER A 88 9.00 -13.22 17.66
N CYS A 89 9.97 -13.41 16.75
CA CYS A 89 10.01 -14.44 15.70
C CYS A 89 8.79 -14.56 14.77
N ASN A 90 8.09 -13.46 14.52
CA ASN A 90 6.91 -13.46 13.66
C ASN A 90 7.23 -12.98 12.22
N ASN A 91 7.79 -13.88 11.41
CA ASN A 91 8.33 -13.56 10.08
C ASN A 91 7.27 -13.06 9.07
N GLU A 92 6.03 -13.59 9.12
CA GLU A 92 5.00 -13.21 8.15
C GLU A 92 4.58 -11.74 8.31
N ILE A 93 4.36 -11.31 9.55
CA ILE A 93 3.96 -9.93 9.85
C ILE A 93 5.14 -8.98 9.58
N GLU A 94 6.37 -9.42 9.85
CA GLU A 94 7.58 -8.65 9.54
C GLU A 94 7.70 -8.33 8.05
N ASP A 95 7.57 -9.35 7.18
CA ASP A 95 7.68 -9.17 5.74
C ASP A 95 6.60 -8.20 5.22
N ILE A 96 5.36 -8.32 5.72
CA ILE A 96 4.26 -7.41 5.36
C ILE A 96 4.59 -5.97 5.76
N ILE A 97 5.04 -5.74 7.00
CA ILE A 97 5.39 -4.40 7.50
C ILE A 97 6.59 -3.83 6.73
N ALA A 98 7.60 -4.65 6.44
CA ALA A 98 8.76 -4.25 5.66
C ALA A 98 8.38 -3.78 4.25
N VAL A 99 7.47 -4.51 3.58
CA VAL A 99 6.94 -4.11 2.27
C VAL A 99 6.19 -2.77 2.37
N ILE A 100 5.36 -2.58 3.39
CA ILE A 100 4.65 -1.30 3.61
C ILE A 100 5.63 -0.14 3.80
N ILE A 101 6.71 -0.34 4.57
CA ILE A 101 7.75 0.68 4.77
C ILE A 101 8.44 1.02 3.44
N MET A 102 8.81 0.02 2.63
CA MET A 102 9.42 0.24 1.33
C MET A 102 8.49 1.04 0.39
N LEU A 103 7.22 0.65 0.30
CA LEU A 103 6.21 1.33 -0.52
C LEU A 103 6.00 2.77 -0.08
N THR A 104 5.97 3.02 1.23
CA THR A 104 5.68 4.34 1.79
C THR A 104 6.91 5.26 1.75
N THR A 105 8.13 4.70 1.67
CA THR A 105 9.38 5.46 1.55
C THR A 105 9.68 5.91 0.11
N ALA A 106 9.24 5.17 -0.91
CA ALA A 106 9.47 5.53 -2.31
C ALA A 106 8.93 6.93 -2.72
N PRO A 107 7.71 7.35 -2.34
CA PRO A 107 7.20 8.71 -2.57
C PRO A 107 8.05 9.81 -1.91
N TYR A 108 8.71 9.49 -0.80
CA TYR A 108 9.54 10.45 -0.07
C TYR A 108 10.83 10.78 -0.82
N PHE A 109 11.44 9.81 -1.51
CA PHE A 109 12.60 10.07 -2.37
C PHE A 109 12.28 11.03 -3.51
N LEU A 110 11.09 10.90 -4.12
CA LEU A 110 10.65 11.83 -5.17
C LEU A 110 10.51 13.26 -4.64
N PHE A 111 10.13 13.44 -3.37
CA PHE A 111 10.06 14.76 -2.76
C PHE A 111 11.44 15.46 -2.70
N PHE A 112 12.53 14.73 -2.45
CA PHE A 112 13.86 15.32 -2.48
C PHE A 112 14.29 15.76 -3.89
N CYS A 113 13.85 15.04 -4.93
CA CYS A 113 14.11 15.43 -6.31
C CYS A 113 13.46 16.77 -6.70
N ARG A 114 12.48 17.26 -5.91
CA ARG A 114 11.88 18.59 -6.07
C ARG A 114 12.89 19.74 -5.94
N GLY A 115 13.96 19.55 -5.17
CA GLY A 115 14.98 20.57 -4.91
C GLY A 115 15.88 20.88 -6.12
N PHE A 116 15.89 20.03 -7.15
CA PHE A 116 16.70 20.24 -8.36
C PHE A 116 15.99 21.16 -9.36
N LYS A 117 16.69 22.18 -9.86
CA LYS A 117 16.15 23.18 -10.79
C LYS A 117 15.53 22.58 -12.07
N THR A 118 16.07 21.46 -12.56
CA THR A 118 15.63 20.81 -13.81
C THR A 118 14.53 19.77 -13.59
N VAL A 119 14.61 18.97 -12.52
CA VAL A 119 13.70 17.84 -12.24
C VAL A 119 12.50 18.27 -11.38
N GLY A 120 12.65 19.34 -10.59
CA GLY A 120 11.64 19.78 -9.64
C GLY A 120 10.28 20.12 -10.24
N PRO A 121 10.20 20.86 -11.36
CA PRO A 121 8.93 21.12 -12.02
C PRO A 121 8.19 19.85 -12.47
N PHE A 122 8.92 18.84 -12.95
CA PHE A 122 8.36 17.55 -13.39
C PHE A 122 7.76 16.76 -12.22
N VAL A 123 8.48 16.68 -11.10
CA VAL A 123 8.00 16.00 -9.88
C VAL A 123 6.73 16.66 -9.34
N VAL A 124 6.68 18.00 -9.29
CA VAL A 124 5.49 18.73 -8.82
C VAL A 124 4.30 18.49 -9.74
N MET A 125 4.53 18.38 -11.06
CA MET A 125 3.47 18.07 -12.02
C MET A 125 2.88 16.67 -11.78
N ILE A 126 3.73 15.64 -11.64
CA ILE A 126 3.29 14.27 -11.31
C ILE A 126 2.52 14.26 -9.99
N TYR A 127 3.05 14.94 -8.97
CA TYR A 127 2.42 14.98 -7.66
C TYR A 127 1.00 15.55 -7.71
N ARG A 128 0.78 16.59 -8.52
CA ARG A 128 -0.54 17.18 -8.75
C ARG A 128 -1.50 16.23 -9.46
N MET A 129 -1.02 15.41 -10.40
CA MET A 129 -1.86 14.39 -11.06
C MET A 129 -2.23 13.25 -10.11
N VAL A 130 -1.26 12.74 -9.35
CA VAL A 130 -1.46 11.60 -8.45
C VAL A 130 -2.36 11.95 -7.28
N MET A 131 -2.04 13.03 -6.54
CA MET A 131 -2.81 13.38 -5.35
C MET A 131 -4.18 13.98 -5.69
N GLY A 132 -4.29 14.76 -6.76
CA GLY A 132 -5.51 15.48 -7.11
C GLY A 132 -6.50 14.67 -7.93
N ASP A 133 -6.01 14.00 -8.97
CA ASP A 133 -6.86 13.29 -9.92
C ASP A 133 -6.91 11.79 -9.54
N LEU A 134 -5.78 11.07 -9.51
CA LEU A 134 -5.78 9.60 -9.33
C LEU A 134 -6.46 9.13 -8.04
N LEU A 135 -6.19 9.75 -6.88
CA LEU A 135 -6.81 9.33 -5.61
C LEU A 135 -8.34 9.46 -5.61
N ARG A 136 -8.89 10.47 -6.30
CA ARG A 136 -10.34 10.66 -6.43
C ARG A 136 -10.96 9.57 -7.31
N PHE A 137 -10.29 9.16 -8.37
CA PHE A 137 -10.77 8.05 -9.20
C PHE A 137 -10.62 6.71 -8.50
N ALA A 138 -9.52 6.49 -7.79
CA ALA A 138 -9.28 5.30 -6.99
C ALA A 138 -10.36 5.12 -5.92
N SER A 139 -10.77 6.19 -5.22
CA SER A 139 -11.83 6.09 -4.21
C SER A 139 -13.19 5.74 -4.82
N ILE A 140 -13.57 6.34 -5.95
CA ILE A 140 -14.81 6.00 -6.67
C ILE A 140 -14.78 4.53 -7.14
N TYR A 141 -13.65 4.10 -7.70
CA TYR A 141 -13.46 2.72 -8.13
C TYR A 141 -13.57 1.73 -6.95
N LEU A 142 -12.94 2.02 -5.80
CA LEU A 142 -13.04 1.19 -4.61
C LEU A 142 -14.48 1.07 -4.09
N VAL A 143 -15.26 2.15 -4.13
CA VAL A 143 -16.69 2.11 -3.76
C VAL A 143 -17.46 1.15 -4.68
N PHE A 144 -17.21 1.18 -5.99
CA PHE A 144 -17.83 0.24 -6.92
C PHE A 144 -17.40 -1.21 -6.66
N VAL A 145 -16.10 -1.46 -6.47
CA VAL A 145 -15.60 -2.81 -6.17
C VAL A 145 -16.22 -3.35 -4.88
N MET A 146 -16.28 -2.55 -3.81
CA MET A 146 -16.93 -2.95 -2.56
C MET A 146 -18.44 -3.18 -2.70
N GLY A 147 -19.12 -2.45 -3.59
CA GLY A 147 -20.56 -2.63 -3.83
C GLY A 147 -20.85 -3.94 -4.57
N PHE A 148 -20.11 -4.21 -5.66
CA PHE A 148 -20.31 -5.41 -6.45
C PHE A 148 -19.74 -6.68 -5.78
N SER A 149 -18.74 -6.55 -4.90
CA SER A 149 -18.19 -7.70 -4.17
C SER A 149 -19.24 -8.39 -3.31
N GLN A 150 -20.22 -7.64 -2.79
CA GLN A 150 -21.33 -8.21 -2.01
C GLN A 150 -22.22 -9.11 -2.87
N ALA A 151 -22.50 -8.68 -4.10
CA ALA A 151 -23.27 -9.50 -5.03
C ALA A 151 -22.48 -10.76 -5.45
N TYR A 152 -21.16 -10.67 -5.61
CA TYR A 152 -20.32 -11.84 -5.84
C TYR A 152 -20.26 -12.79 -4.66
N TYR A 153 -20.12 -12.26 -3.45
CA TYR A 153 -20.15 -13.06 -2.23
C TYR A 153 -21.41 -13.94 -2.19
N ILE A 154 -22.58 -13.37 -2.47
CA ILE A 154 -23.84 -14.13 -2.50
C ILE A 154 -23.87 -15.19 -3.61
N ILE A 155 -23.31 -14.92 -4.78
CA ILE A 155 -23.25 -15.88 -5.90
C ILE A 155 -22.34 -17.07 -5.52
N PHE A 156 -21.20 -16.81 -4.89
CA PHE A 156 -20.24 -17.83 -4.48
C PHE A 156 -20.66 -18.62 -3.23
N LEU A 157 -21.68 -18.20 -2.48
CA LEU A 157 -22.32 -19.07 -1.48
C LEU A 157 -22.99 -20.30 -2.12
N SER A 158 -23.32 -20.24 -3.40
CA SER A 158 -23.90 -21.37 -4.17
C SER A 158 -22.85 -22.11 -4.99
N PHE A 159 -21.57 -21.99 -4.62
CA PHE A 159 -20.46 -22.72 -5.25
C PHE A 159 -20.49 -24.17 -4.80
N ASP A 160 -20.47 -25.09 -5.77
CA ASP A 160 -20.51 -26.53 -5.54
C ASP A 160 -19.26 -27.17 -6.16
N ASN A 161 -18.48 -27.88 -5.35
CA ASN A 161 -17.27 -28.54 -5.82
C ASN A 161 -17.51 -30.05 -6.02
N PRO A 162 -17.40 -30.57 -7.26
CA PRO A 162 -17.72 -31.98 -7.55
C PRO A 162 -16.73 -33.01 -6.95
N LEU A 163 -15.73 -32.57 -6.20
CA LEU A 163 -14.70 -33.41 -5.57
C LEU A 163 -14.91 -33.59 -4.06
N THR A 164 -15.89 -32.90 -3.47
CA THR A 164 -16.24 -32.96 -2.05
C THR A 164 -17.48 -33.84 -1.86
N PRO A 165 -17.55 -34.68 -0.80
CA PRO A 165 -18.76 -35.44 -0.48
C PRO A 165 -19.94 -34.51 -0.18
N GLU A 166 -21.17 -34.87 -0.58
CA GLU A 166 -22.40 -34.04 -0.45
C GLU A 166 -22.71 -33.54 0.98
N ASP A 167 -22.04 -34.08 2.01
CA ASP A 167 -22.21 -33.73 3.43
C ASP A 167 -21.08 -32.85 4.02
N VAL A 168 -20.10 -32.40 3.21
CA VAL A 168 -18.97 -31.57 3.67
C VAL A 168 -19.10 -30.15 3.12
N ASP A 169 -18.90 -29.15 3.98
CA ASP A 169 -18.99 -27.73 3.64
C ASP A 169 -17.92 -27.31 2.60
N ASP A 170 -18.37 -26.94 1.41
CA ASP A 170 -17.54 -26.48 0.29
C ASP A 170 -16.87 -25.12 0.52
N SER A 171 -17.17 -24.46 1.64
CA SER A 171 -16.56 -23.19 2.04
C SER A 171 -15.03 -23.22 2.08
N ALA A 172 -14.41 -24.40 2.30
CA ALA A 172 -12.95 -24.56 2.31
C ALA A 172 -12.31 -24.54 0.91
N THR A 173 -13.06 -24.85 -0.15
CA THR A 173 -12.57 -24.85 -1.54
C THR A 173 -13.08 -23.63 -2.32
N ASN A 174 -13.99 -22.87 -1.73
CA ASN A 174 -14.57 -21.68 -2.34
C ASN A 174 -13.52 -20.55 -2.46
N PRO A 175 -13.26 -20.01 -3.67
CA PRO A 175 -12.32 -18.92 -3.86
C PRO A 175 -12.78 -17.59 -3.23
N MET A 176 -14.05 -17.47 -2.80
CA MET A 176 -14.64 -16.28 -2.20
C MET A 176 -15.54 -16.62 -1.00
N ALA A 177 -14.98 -17.28 0.02
CA ALA A 177 -15.72 -17.74 1.19
C ALA A 177 -16.12 -16.60 2.14
N THR A 178 -15.35 -15.51 2.18
CA THR A 178 -15.63 -14.34 3.03
C THR A 178 -15.86 -13.06 2.21
N PRO A 179 -16.59 -12.06 2.75
CA PRO A 179 -16.82 -10.79 2.05
C PRO A 179 -15.52 -10.01 1.82
N MET A 180 -14.51 -10.17 2.67
CA MET A 180 -13.20 -9.53 2.49
C MET A 180 -12.41 -10.17 1.35
N GLU A 181 -12.42 -11.51 1.27
CA GLU A 181 -11.83 -12.22 0.14
C GLU A 181 -12.55 -11.89 -1.17
N SER A 182 -13.87 -11.71 -1.13
CA SER A 182 -14.65 -11.30 -2.32
C SER A 182 -14.22 -9.91 -2.83
N ILE A 183 -13.91 -8.96 -1.94
CA ILE A 183 -13.39 -7.63 -2.33
C ILE A 183 -12.02 -7.78 -3.01
N MET A 184 -11.11 -8.53 -2.40
CA MET A 184 -9.76 -8.75 -2.92
C MET A 184 -9.80 -9.50 -4.26
N ALA A 185 -10.58 -10.57 -4.35
CA ALA A 185 -10.75 -11.37 -5.55
C ALA A 185 -11.39 -10.54 -6.69
N MET A 186 -12.39 -9.71 -6.37
CA MET A 186 -12.99 -8.82 -7.36
C MET A 186 -12.00 -7.75 -7.87
N PHE A 187 -11.20 -7.18 -6.99
CA PHE A 187 -10.12 -6.26 -7.36
C PHE A 187 -9.11 -6.95 -8.30
N LEU A 188 -8.59 -8.13 -7.92
CA LEU A 188 -7.61 -8.89 -8.70
C LEU A 188 -8.15 -9.36 -10.05
N MET A 189 -9.39 -9.83 -10.07
CA MET A 189 -10.11 -10.24 -11.28
C MET A 189 -10.26 -9.07 -12.25
N SER A 190 -10.49 -7.86 -11.74
CA SER A 190 -10.59 -6.67 -12.58
C SER A 190 -9.23 -6.18 -13.10
N LEU A 191 -8.11 -6.54 -12.48
CA LEU A 191 -6.77 -6.12 -12.93
C LEU A 191 -6.20 -7.04 -14.01
N THR A 192 -5.95 -8.31 -13.67
CA THR A 192 -5.22 -9.24 -14.55
C THR A 192 -5.62 -10.71 -14.42
N ASN A 193 -6.21 -11.14 -13.30
CA ASN A 193 -6.41 -12.56 -12.99
C ASN A 193 -7.81 -13.06 -13.31
N PHE A 194 -8.38 -12.68 -14.46
CA PHE A 194 -9.76 -13.05 -14.81
C PHE A 194 -9.95 -14.55 -15.08
N GLY A 195 -8.96 -15.23 -15.67
CA GLY A 195 -9.08 -16.61 -16.14
C GLY A 195 -9.42 -17.62 -15.05
N ASP A 196 -8.76 -17.51 -13.89
CA ASP A 196 -8.92 -18.47 -12.78
C ASP A 196 -10.33 -18.38 -12.19
N TYR A 197 -10.82 -17.17 -11.92
CA TYR A 197 -12.17 -16.94 -11.40
C TYR A 197 -13.27 -17.22 -12.43
N TYR A 198 -13.00 -17.01 -13.72
CA TYR A 198 -13.99 -17.27 -14.77
C TYR A 198 -14.38 -18.74 -14.86
N SER A 199 -13.42 -19.65 -14.66
CA SER A 199 -13.67 -21.09 -14.60
C SER A 199 -14.47 -21.51 -13.36
N ALA A 200 -14.31 -20.77 -12.24
CA ALA A 200 -15.05 -21.04 -11.01
C ALA A 200 -16.54 -20.69 -11.13
N PHE A 201 -16.92 -19.77 -12.03
CA PHE A 201 -18.33 -19.40 -12.22
C PHE A 201 -19.20 -20.54 -12.75
N SER A 202 -18.66 -21.47 -13.55
CA SER A 202 -19.43 -22.62 -14.05
C SER A 202 -19.77 -23.64 -12.97
N LYS A 203 -19.13 -23.54 -11.81
CA LYS A 203 -19.41 -24.36 -10.63
C LYS A 203 -20.43 -23.73 -9.69
N THR A 204 -20.98 -22.57 -10.05
CA THR A 204 -22.03 -21.90 -9.26
C THR A 204 -23.39 -22.13 -9.90
N LYS A 205 -24.43 -22.27 -9.07
CA LYS A 205 -25.83 -22.36 -9.54
C LYS A 205 -26.26 -21.16 -10.39
N HIS A 206 -25.62 -20.02 -10.20
CA HIS A 206 -25.94 -18.74 -10.85
C HIS A 206 -24.87 -18.30 -11.87
N GLU A 207 -24.33 -19.25 -12.65
CA GLU A 207 -23.28 -19.00 -13.65
C GLU A 207 -23.58 -17.81 -14.58
N TYR A 208 -24.79 -17.74 -15.14
CA TYR A 208 -25.16 -16.67 -16.07
C TYR A 208 -25.10 -15.29 -15.41
N VAL A 209 -25.60 -15.18 -14.16
CA VAL A 209 -25.60 -13.92 -13.40
C VAL A 209 -24.16 -13.50 -13.09
N ALA A 210 -23.30 -14.44 -12.71
CA ALA A 210 -21.88 -14.18 -12.44
C ALA A 210 -21.16 -13.64 -13.69
N LYS A 211 -21.35 -14.29 -14.84
CA LYS A 211 -20.74 -13.91 -16.12
C LYS A 211 -21.22 -12.53 -16.61
N VAL A 212 -22.51 -12.23 -16.46
CA VAL A 212 -23.04 -10.91 -16.81
C VAL A 212 -22.47 -9.83 -15.88
N GLN A 213 -22.41 -10.11 -14.57
CA GLN A 213 -21.90 -9.14 -13.62
C GLN A 213 -20.44 -8.79 -13.88
N ILE A 214 -19.58 -9.75 -14.23
CA ILE A 214 -18.16 -9.46 -14.46
C ILE A 214 -17.95 -8.66 -15.74
N SER A 215 -18.77 -8.95 -16.74
CA SER A 215 -18.80 -8.18 -17.99
C SER A 215 -19.14 -6.71 -17.71
N LEU A 216 -20.17 -6.46 -16.89
CA LEU A 216 -20.56 -5.11 -16.49
C LEU A 216 -19.47 -4.39 -15.70
N THR A 217 -18.87 -5.04 -14.70
CA THR A 217 -17.79 -4.43 -13.91
C THR A 217 -16.58 -4.10 -14.79
N THR A 218 -16.22 -4.97 -15.73
CA THR A 218 -15.08 -4.74 -16.62
C THR A 218 -15.33 -3.53 -17.52
N ILE A 219 -16.52 -3.44 -18.12
CA ILE A 219 -16.92 -2.28 -18.93
C ILE A 219 -16.90 -0.99 -18.09
N GLN A 220 -17.46 -1.01 -16.88
CA GLN A 220 -17.45 0.15 -15.98
C GLN A 220 -16.04 0.59 -15.62
N LYS A 221 -15.12 -0.35 -15.35
CA LYS A 221 -13.70 -0.05 -15.10
C LYS A 221 -13.09 0.67 -16.31
N GLU A 222 -13.27 0.14 -17.52
CA GLU A 222 -12.64 0.68 -18.74
C GLU A 222 -13.14 2.09 -19.04
N ILE A 223 -14.44 2.32 -18.84
CA ILE A 223 -15.04 3.65 -18.94
C ILE A 223 -14.40 4.60 -17.93
N LEU A 224 -14.31 4.21 -16.65
CA LEU A 224 -13.74 5.05 -15.60
C LEU A 224 -12.28 5.40 -15.86
N VAL A 225 -11.48 4.42 -16.28
CA VAL A 225 -10.06 4.61 -16.65
C VAL A 225 -9.94 5.55 -17.85
N SER A 226 -10.75 5.36 -18.88
CA SER A 226 -10.77 6.22 -20.07
C SER A 226 -11.12 7.67 -19.71
N PHE A 227 -12.13 7.88 -18.86
CA PHE A 227 -12.48 9.21 -18.36
C PHE A 227 -11.34 9.84 -17.55
N GLN A 228 -10.68 9.06 -16.69
CA GLN A 228 -9.54 9.55 -15.91
C GLN A 228 -8.38 9.98 -16.82
N PHE A 229 -8.04 9.17 -17.83
CA PHE A 229 -7.03 9.56 -18.82
C PHE A 229 -7.42 10.86 -19.51
N LEU A 230 -8.65 10.98 -20.00
CA LEU A 230 -9.12 12.19 -20.69
C LEU A 230 -9.03 13.43 -19.78
N VAL A 231 -9.48 13.34 -18.53
CA VAL A 231 -9.41 14.44 -17.56
C VAL A 231 -7.95 14.81 -17.24
N SER A 232 -7.09 13.82 -17.01
CA SER A 232 -5.66 14.05 -16.75
C SER A 232 -4.98 14.72 -17.94
N PHE A 233 -5.21 14.23 -19.16
CA PHE A 233 -4.73 14.84 -20.40
C PHE A 233 -5.23 16.28 -20.54
N ARG A 234 -6.52 16.53 -20.38
CA ARG A 234 -7.08 17.89 -20.43
C ARG A 234 -6.44 18.82 -19.42
N ARG A 235 -6.13 18.34 -18.21
CA ARG A 235 -5.48 19.13 -17.15
C ARG A 235 -4.02 19.41 -17.45
N ILE A 236 -3.29 18.46 -18.02
CA ILE A 236 -1.89 18.65 -18.48
C ILE A 236 -1.84 19.71 -19.58
N TYR A 237 -2.63 19.52 -20.65
CA TYR A 237 -2.62 20.43 -21.79
C TYR A 237 -3.25 21.79 -21.45
N GLY A 238 -4.28 21.82 -20.60
CA GLY A 238 -4.89 23.06 -20.11
C GLY A 238 -3.97 23.87 -19.20
N ASN A 239 -3.16 23.21 -18.36
CA ASN A 239 -2.16 23.91 -17.55
C ASN A 239 -0.87 24.24 -18.30
N CYS A 240 -0.56 23.61 -19.44
CA CYS A 240 0.59 24.02 -20.26
C CYS A 240 0.47 25.46 -20.82
N GLY A 241 -0.73 26.07 -20.75
CA GLY A 241 -0.93 27.47 -21.15
C GLY A 241 -0.39 28.52 -20.16
N ASP A 242 -0.18 28.18 -18.88
CA ASP A 242 0.00 29.20 -17.81
C ASP A 242 1.08 28.99 -16.70
N PRO A 243 2.04 28.03 -16.69
CA PRO A 243 2.96 27.89 -15.55
C PRO A 243 4.29 28.65 -15.73
N PHE A 244 4.64 29.06 -16.97
CA PHE A 244 5.95 29.68 -17.23
C PHE A 244 5.99 31.17 -16.89
N SER A 245 4.85 31.85 -16.81
CA SER A 245 4.82 33.29 -16.48
C SER A 245 5.03 33.56 -14.99
N LYS A 246 4.46 32.76 -14.07
CA LYS A 246 4.42 33.12 -12.63
C LYS A 246 5.68 32.82 -11.81
N HIS A 247 6.69 32.15 -12.39
CA HIS A 247 7.96 31.90 -11.71
C HIS A 247 9.12 32.77 -12.20
N VAL A 248 8.95 33.55 -13.27
CA VAL A 248 9.91 34.56 -13.72
C VAL A 248 9.69 35.91 -13.00
N ASP A 249 8.47 36.22 -12.59
CA ASP A 249 8.14 37.52 -11.97
C ASP A 249 8.45 37.62 -10.45
N ARG A 250 9.18 36.67 -9.86
CA ARG A 250 9.55 36.71 -8.42
C ARG A 250 11.04 36.89 -8.15
N HIS A 251 11.82 37.20 -9.20
CA HIS A 251 13.23 37.56 -9.07
C HIS A 251 13.54 39.02 -9.44
N ASP A 252 12.54 39.80 -9.87
CA ASP A 252 12.64 41.26 -10.04
C ASP A 252 11.65 41.94 -9.08
N GLY A 253 12.15 42.28 -7.88
CA GLY A 253 11.42 42.96 -6.82
C GLY A 253 12.20 43.01 -5.52
#